data_AF-A0A2A7MFY4-F1
#
_entry.id   AF-A0A2A7MFY4-F1
#
_cell.length_a   1.000
_cell.length_b   1.000
_cell.length_c   1.000
_cell.angle_alpha   90.00
_cell.angle_beta   90.00
_cell.angle_gamma   90.00
#
_symmetry.space_group_name_H-M   'P 1'
#
loop_
_entity.id
_entity.type
_entity.pdbx_description
1 polymer ?
#
loop_
_entity_poly.entity_id
_entity_poly.type
_entity_poly.pdbx_seq_one_letter_code
_entity_poly.pdbx_strand_id
1 'polypeptide(L)'
;MMYSKEVEEMCVVAKGPNHGPAPIPAEGKWVQSKEVTDISGLTHGIGWCAPQQGACKLTLNVKEGIIQEALVETIGCSGMTHSAAMASEILPGKTILEALNTDLVCDAINTAMRELFLQIVYGRTQTAFSEGGLPIGAGLEDLGKGLRSQVGTMYGTLAKGPRYLEMAEGYVTDVALDEDKEIIGYKFVNLGKMMESIAKGVDANEALEAARGQYGRVADAAELIDPRHK
;
A
#
# COMPACT_ATOMS: atom_id res chain seq x y z
N MET A 1 -28.52 15.23 -29.70
CA MET A 1 -27.78 14.21 -30.48
C MET A 1 -28.26 14.33 -31.92
N MET A 2 -27.38 14.40 -32.91
CA MET A 2 -27.77 14.34 -34.33
C MET A 2 -27.51 12.90 -34.80
N TYR A 3 -28.53 12.28 -35.41
CA TYR A 3 -28.38 10.96 -36.02
C TYR A 3 -27.90 11.12 -37.46
N SER A 4 -27.22 10.10 -37.99
CA SER A 4 -26.94 10.04 -39.42
C SER A 4 -28.24 9.81 -40.19
N LYS A 5 -28.30 10.28 -41.44
CA LYS A 5 -29.48 10.11 -42.31
C LYS A 5 -29.94 8.64 -42.40
N GLU A 6 -28.97 7.72 -42.45
CA GLU A 6 -29.25 6.28 -42.49
C GLU A 6 -29.98 5.80 -41.23
N VAL A 7 -29.64 6.31 -40.04
CA VAL A 7 -30.33 5.97 -38.78
C VAL A 7 -31.71 6.63 -38.68
N GLU A 8 -31.88 7.83 -39.23
CA GLU A 8 -33.19 8.50 -39.29
C GLU A 8 -34.22 7.75 -40.14
N GLU A 9 -33.77 7.04 -41.18
CA GLU A 9 -34.62 6.24 -42.06
C GLU A 9 -34.99 4.85 -41.49
N MET A 10 -34.34 4.42 -40.40
CA MET A 10 -34.62 3.13 -39.76
C MET A 10 -35.92 3.17 -38.94
N CYS A 11 -36.66 2.06 -38.93
CA CYS A 11 -37.79 1.89 -38.01
C CYS A 11 -37.31 1.70 -36.56
N VAL A 12 -38.06 2.23 -35.60
CA VAL A 12 -37.74 2.08 -34.17
C VAL A 12 -37.90 0.62 -33.73
N VAL A 13 -36.86 0.06 -33.13
CA VAL A 13 -36.91 -1.23 -32.42
C VAL A 13 -37.00 -0.94 -30.92
N ALA A 14 -38.09 -1.36 -30.27
CA ALA A 14 -38.30 -1.12 -28.84
C ALA A 14 -37.35 -2.00 -27.99
N LYS A 15 -36.70 -1.38 -26.99
CA LYS A 15 -36.00 -2.11 -25.93
C LYS A 15 -37.03 -2.82 -25.05
N GLY A 16 -36.75 -4.08 -24.70
CA GLY A 16 -37.48 -4.82 -23.67
C GLY A 16 -37.19 -4.30 -22.25
N PRO A 17 -37.08 -5.17 -21.22
CA PRO A 17 -36.80 -4.74 -19.85
C PRO A 17 -35.56 -3.85 -19.72
N ASN A 18 -35.58 -2.92 -18.77
CA ASN A 18 -34.44 -2.05 -18.53
C ASN A 18 -33.39 -2.73 -17.65
N HIS A 19 -32.34 -3.26 -18.28
CA HIS A 19 -31.16 -3.80 -17.60
C HIS A 19 -30.18 -2.67 -17.25
N GLY A 20 -30.32 -2.07 -16.07
CA GLY A 20 -29.29 -1.19 -15.50
C GLY A 20 -28.02 -1.95 -15.11
N PRO A 21 -26.97 -1.27 -14.62
CA PRO A 21 -25.77 -1.97 -14.15
C PRO A 21 -26.12 -2.87 -12.95
N ALA A 22 -25.38 -3.97 -12.81
CA ALA A 22 -25.48 -4.81 -11.63
C ALA A 22 -25.07 -3.99 -10.39
N PRO A 23 -25.82 -4.08 -9.28
CA PRO A 23 -25.41 -3.40 -8.06
C PRO A 23 -24.10 -3.99 -7.52
N ILE A 24 -23.22 -3.12 -7.05
CA ILE A 24 -21.95 -3.48 -6.40
C ILE A 24 -22.01 -3.10 -4.92
N PRO A 25 -21.30 -3.81 -4.03
CA PRO A 25 -21.21 -3.40 -2.64
C PRO A 25 -20.28 -2.18 -2.51
N ALA A 26 -20.74 -1.15 -1.82
CA ALA A 26 -19.98 0.06 -1.52
C ALA A 26 -20.46 0.64 -0.17
N GLU A 27 -19.55 0.69 0.80
CA GLU A 27 -19.79 1.28 2.13
C GLU A 27 -21.09 0.80 2.81
N GLY A 28 -21.32 -0.51 2.79
CA GLY A 28 -22.48 -1.16 3.41
C GLY A 28 -23.77 -1.08 2.59
N LYS A 29 -23.72 -0.53 1.38
CA LYS A 29 -24.87 -0.39 0.47
C LYS A 29 -24.64 -1.17 -0.82
N TRP A 30 -25.74 -1.50 -1.50
CA TRP A 30 -25.74 -2.02 -2.86
C TRP A 30 -26.03 -0.88 -3.83
N VAL A 31 -25.00 -0.42 -4.53
CA VAL A 31 -25.06 0.77 -5.40
C VAL A 31 -25.01 0.36 -6.86
N GLN A 32 -25.93 0.88 -7.67
CA GLN A 32 -25.84 0.78 -9.12
C GLN A 32 -24.93 1.90 -9.64
N SER A 33 -23.62 1.67 -9.65
CA SER A 33 -22.64 2.68 -10.09
C SER A 33 -22.84 3.03 -11.57
N LYS A 34 -23.20 4.29 -11.82
CA LYS A 34 -23.41 4.87 -13.16
C LYS A 34 -22.57 6.12 -13.34
N GLU A 35 -22.48 6.92 -12.28
CA GLU A 35 -21.75 8.18 -12.23
C GLU A 35 -20.51 8.03 -11.35
N VAL A 36 -19.52 8.90 -11.57
CA VAL A 36 -18.29 8.93 -10.76
C VAL A 36 -18.61 9.12 -9.28
N THR A 37 -19.63 9.91 -8.97
CA THR A 37 -20.09 10.21 -7.61
C THR A 37 -20.65 8.98 -6.88
N ASP A 38 -21.01 7.92 -7.59
CA ASP A 38 -21.50 6.67 -6.99
C ASP A 38 -20.36 5.80 -6.42
N ILE A 39 -19.10 6.16 -6.68
CA ILE A 39 -17.93 5.37 -6.29
C ILE A 39 -17.47 5.81 -4.91
N SER A 40 -17.40 4.90 -3.95
CA SER A 40 -16.80 5.16 -2.63
C SER A 40 -16.14 3.90 -2.08
N GLY A 41 -15.09 4.11 -1.30
CA GLY A 41 -14.44 3.08 -0.51
C GLY A 41 -12.94 3.29 -0.36
N LEU A 42 -12.38 2.59 0.62
CA LEU A 42 -10.95 2.49 0.84
C LEU A 42 -10.46 1.14 0.30
N THR A 43 -9.49 1.20 -0.60
CA THR A 43 -8.86 0.00 -1.17
C THR A 43 -7.44 0.32 -1.65
N HIS A 44 -6.72 -0.72 -2.03
CA HIS A 44 -5.36 -0.60 -2.53
C HIS A 44 -5.16 -1.37 -3.84
N GLY A 45 -4.21 -0.91 -4.63
CA GLY A 45 -3.70 -1.59 -5.81
C GLY A 45 -2.20 -1.77 -5.70
N ILE A 46 -1.69 -2.87 -6.26
CA ILE A 46 -0.27 -3.13 -6.37
C ILE A 46 0.13 -3.02 -7.83
N GLY A 47 1.22 -2.31 -8.10
CA GLY A 47 1.81 -2.23 -9.42
C GLY A 47 3.32 -2.36 -9.37
N TRP A 48 3.93 -2.53 -10.54
CA TRP A 48 5.36 -2.71 -10.71
C TRP A 48 5.84 -2.00 -11.96
N CYS A 49 7.08 -1.52 -11.95
CA CYS A 49 7.70 -0.95 -13.16
C CYS A 49 8.23 -2.08 -14.03
N ALA A 50 8.26 -1.95 -15.36
CA ALA A 50 8.98 -2.92 -16.20
C ALA A 50 10.51 -2.86 -15.95
N PRO A 51 11.25 -3.99 -15.84
CA PRO A 51 10.84 -5.39 -15.94
C PRO A 51 10.56 -6.05 -14.58
N GLN A 52 9.68 -5.47 -13.76
CA GLN A 52 9.31 -5.84 -12.38
C GLN A 52 10.43 -5.65 -11.34
N GLN A 53 11.28 -4.64 -11.51
CA GLN A 53 12.39 -4.36 -10.59
C GLN A 53 11.98 -3.61 -9.31
N GLY A 54 10.82 -2.98 -9.32
CA GLY A 54 10.28 -2.31 -8.16
C GLY A 54 8.75 -2.36 -8.18
N ALA A 55 8.16 -2.12 -7.01
CA ALA A 55 6.73 -2.23 -6.78
C ALA A 55 6.20 -1.01 -6.01
N CYS A 56 4.93 -0.70 -6.23
CA CYS A 56 4.17 0.31 -5.53
C CYS A 56 2.88 -0.31 -4.98
N LYS A 57 2.60 -0.10 -3.69
CA LYS A 57 1.26 -0.23 -3.12
C LYS A 57 0.66 1.16 -3.03
N LEU A 58 -0.38 1.41 -3.81
CA LEU A 58 -1.18 2.62 -3.74
C LEU A 58 -2.45 2.30 -2.96
N THR A 59 -2.75 3.04 -1.90
CA THR A 59 -4.00 2.95 -1.15
C THR A 59 -4.74 4.27 -1.29
N LEU A 60 -6.00 4.23 -1.71
CA LEU A 60 -6.85 5.41 -1.82
C LEU A 60 -8.09 5.25 -0.94
N ASN A 61 -8.48 6.33 -0.28
CA ASN A 61 -9.78 6.45 0.37
C ASN A 61 -10.63 7.41 -0.47
N VAL A 62 -11.69 6.88 -1.10
CA VAL A 62 -12.54 7.63 -2.03
C VAL A 62 -13.91 7.83 -1.41
N LYS A 63 -14.39 9.06 -1.43
CA LYS A 63 -15.74 9.44 -0.97
C LYS A 63 -16.44 10.20 -2.07
N GLU A 64 -17.61 9.73 -2.47
CA GLU A 64 -18.46 10.34 -3.51
C GLU A 64 -17.68 10.64 -4.80
N GLY A 65 -16.84 9.69 -5.22
CA GLY A 65 -16.02 9.77 -6.43
C GLY A 65 -14.71 10.54 -6.27
N ILE A 66 -14.50 11.24 -5.15
CA ILE A 66 -13.32 12.07 -4.88
C ILE A 66 -12.34 11.35 -3.98
N ILE A 67 -11.07 11.35 -4.37
CA ILE A 67 -9.95 10.84 -3.58
C ILE A 67 -9.73 11.79 -2.40
N GLN A 68 -10.04 11.32 -1.20
CA GLN A 68 -9.79 12.07 0.04
C GLN A 68 -8.37 11.83 0.55
N GLU A 69 -7.84 10.63 0.31
CA GLU A 69 -6.54 10.20 0.83
C GLU A 69 -5.79 9.37 -0.18
N ALA A 70 -4.46 9.53 -0.20
CA ALA A 70 -3.55 8.70 -0.96
C ALA A 70 -2.34 8.33 -0.10
N LEU A 71 -2.16 7.04 0.17
CA LEU A 71 -0.94 6.48 0.74
C LEU A 71 -0.19 5.75 -0.37
N VAL A 72 1.08 6.12 -0.60
CA VAL A 72 1.92 5.57 -1.66
C VAL A 72 3.15 4.92 -1.03
N GLU A 73 3.21 3.60 -1.04
CA GLU A 73 4.31 2.82 -0.49
C GLU A 73 5.12 2.21 -1.64
N THR A 74 6.44 2.41 -1.66
CA THR A 74 7.28 1.97 -2.79
C THR A 74 8.50 1.18 -2.35
N ILE A 75 8.87 0.20 -3.18
CA ILE A 75 10.10 -0.58 -3.07
C ILE A 75 10.77 -0.52 -4.45
N GLY A 76 11.86 0.22 -4.59
CA GLY A 76 12.51 0.41 -5.88
C GLY A 76 13.60 1.48 -5.88
N CYS A 77 13.87 2.05 -7.05
CA CYS A 77 14.89 3.08 -7.23
C CYS A 77 14.49 4.43 -6.58
N SER A 78 15.47 5.32 -6.38
CA SER A 78 15.20 6.66 -5.84
C SER A 78 14.25 7.50 -6.70
N GLY A 79 14.26 7.30 -8.03
CA GLY A 79 13.29 7.93 -8.92
C GLY A 79 11.84 7.53 -8.61
N MET A 80 11.62 6.28 -8.20
CA MET A 80 10.31 5.80 -7.77
C MET A 80 9.87 6.49 -6.48
N THR A 81 10.77 6.67 -5.50
CA THR A 81 10.43 7.35 -4.25
C THR A 81 10.09 8.83 -4.46
N HIS A 82 10.76 9.52 -5.40
CA HIS A 82 10.38 10.88 -5.77
C HIS A 82 9.03 10.95 -6.49
N SER A 83 8.75 9.97 -7.36
CA SER A 83 7.46 9.87 -8.05
C SER A 83 6.31 9.59 -7.06
N ALA A 84 6.57 8.81 -6.01
CA ALA A 84 5.61 8.55 -4.94
C ALA A 84 5.26 9.83 -4.16
N ALA A 85 6.25 10.66 -3.84
CA ALA A 85 6.02 11.97 -3.23
C ALA A 85 5.11 12.83 -4.10
N MET A 86 5.42 12.95 -5.40
CA MET A 86 4.58 13.68 -6.36
C MET A 86 3.16 13.12 -6.44
N ALA A 87 3.01 11.79 -6.50
CA ALA A 87 1.69 11.16 -6.54
C ALA A 87 0.85 11.47 -5.28
N SER A 88 1.48 11.52 -4.10
CA SER A 88 0.80 11.88 -2.85
C SER A 88 0.29 13.33 -2.83
N GLU A 89 0.92 14.23 -3.59
CA GLU A 89 0.48 15.61 -3.75
C GLU A 89 -0.64 15.75 -4.80
N ILE A 90 -0.55 14.99 -5.90
CA ILE A 90 -1.42 15.17 -7.07
C ILE A 90 -2.77 14.45 -6.91
N LEU A 91 -2.80 13.29 -6.26
CA LEU A 91 -3.99 12.43 -6.25
C LEU A 91 -5.14 12.94 -5.38
N PRO A 92 -4.93 13.46 -4.15
CA PRO A 92 -6.03 14.00 -3.35
C PRO A 92 -6.78 15.13 -4.05
N GLY A 93 -8.12 15.13 -3.93
CA GLY A 93 -9.02 16.09 -4.57
C GLY A 93 -9.38 15.77 -6.02
N LYS A 94 -8.71 14.79 -6.67
CA LYS A 94 -9.12 14.28 -7.97
C LYS A 94 -10.25 13.28 -7.85
N THR A 95 -11.02 13.16 -8.92
CA THR A 95 -11.85 11.97 -9.14
C THR A 95 -10.99 10.75 -9.46
N ILE A 96 -11.55 9.55 -9.29
CA ILE A 96 -10.85 8.32 -9.66
C ILE A 96 -10.53 8.25 -11.17
N LEU A 97 -11.36 8.86 -12.03
CA LEU A 97 -11.13 8.93 -13.48
C LEU A 97 -10.02 9.92 -13.83
N GLU A 98 -9.96 11.09 -13.18
CA GLU A 98 -8.85 12.02 -13.36
C GLU A 98 -7.53 11.39 -12.90
N ALA A 99 -7.53 10.67 -11.78
CA ALA A 99 -6.36 9.96 -11.29
C ALA A 99 -5.88 8.89 -12.28
N LEU A 100 -6.80 8.11 -12.87
CA LEU A 100 -6.45 7.11 -13.90
C LEU A 100 -5.83 7.73 -15.16
N ASN A 101 -6.18 8.98 -15.47
CA ASN A 101 -5.67 9.73 -16.63
C ASN A 101 -4.55 10.73 -16.27
N THR A 102 -4.01 10.64 -15.05
CA THR A 102 -2.88 11.46 -14.61
C THR A 102 -1.61 10.66 -14.79
N ASP A 103 -0.60 11.25 -15.43
CA ASP A 103 0.73 10.64 -15.49
C ASP A 103 1.47 10.82 -14.15
N LEU A 104 1.68 9.70 -13.45
CA LEU A 104 2.37 9.68 -12.16
C LEU A 104 3.88 9.43 -12.28
N VAL A 105 4.45 9.56 -13.50
CA VAL A 105 5.88 9.42 -13.86
C VAL A 105 6.42 8.00 -13.71
N CYS A 106 6.10 7.31 -12.62
CA CYS A 106 6.52 5.94 -12.36
C CYS A 106 5.46 4.95 -12.82
N ASP A 107 5.87 4.05 -13.73
CA ASP A 107 5.05 2.96 -14.24
C ASP A 107 4.48 2.04 -13.14
N ALA A 108 5.21 1.86 -12.03
CA ALA A 108 4.71 1.09 -10.89
C ALA A 108 3.47 1.74 -10.25
N ILE A 109 3.47 3.08 -10.14
CA ILE A 109 2.36 3.83 -9.54
C ILE A 109 1.19 3.90 -10.54
N ASN A 110 1.46 4.16 -11.82
CA ASN A 110 0.43 4.11 -12.87
C ASN A 110 -0.24 2.74 -12.96
N THR A 111 0.54 1.66 -12.86
CA THR A 111 0.01 0.29 -12.80
C THR A 111 -0.80 0.05 -11.53
N ALA A 112 -0.32 0.49 -10.36
CA ALA A 112 -1.06 0.38 -9.10
C ALA A 112 -2.40 1.11 -9.16
N MET A 113 -2.42 2.31 -9.75
CA MET A 113 -3.63 3.10 -9.97
C MET A 113 -4.64 2.38 -10.87
N ARG A 114 -4.17 1.74 -11.96
CA ARG A 114 -5.03 0.93 -12.84
C ARG A 114 -5.65 -0.26 -12.10
N GLU A 115 -4.85 -1.02 -11.36
CA GLU A 115 -5.34 -2.18 -10.62
C GLU A 115 -6.30 -1.76 -9.49
N LEU A 116 -6.00 -0.68 -8.77
CA LEU A 116 -6.87 -0.09 -7.76
C LEU A 116 -8.20 0.35 -8.38
N PHE A 117 -8.16 1.02 -9.54
CA PHE A 117 -9.35 1.45 -10.26
C PHE A 117 -10.27 0.25 -10.56
N LEU A 118 -9.72 -0.86 -11.03
CA LEU A 118 -10.51 -2.08 -11.26
C LEU A 118 -11.17 -2.57 -9.96
N GLN A 119 -10.44 -2.58 -8.83
CA GLN A 119 -11.03 -2.98 -7.55
C GLN A 119 -12.21 -2.09 -7.17
N ILE A 120 -12.05 -0.76 -7.26
CA ILE A 120 -13.05 0.18 -6.76
C ILE A 120 -14.33 0.18 -7.61
N VAL A 121 -14.21 0.12 -8.93
CA VAL A 121 -15.38 0.12 -9.83
C VAL A 121 -16.15 -1.20 -9.81
N TYR A 122 -15.52 -2.30 -9.36
CA TYR A 122 -16.20 -3.57 -9.11
C TYR A 122 -16.72 -3.72 -7.66
N GLY A 123 -16.62 -2.67 -6.83
CA GLY A 123 -17.04 -2.71 -5.42
C GLY A 123 -16.17 -3.63 -4.56
N ARG A 124 -14.94 -3.94 -5.00
CA ARG A 124 -13.98 -4.77 -4.26
C ARG A 124 -13.10 -3.88 -3.38
N THR A 125 -13.72 -3.25 -2.41
CA THR A 125 -13.04 -2.39 -1.44
C THR A 125 -12.97 -3.06 -0.08
N GLN A 126 -11.97 -2.70 0.73
CA GLN A 126 -11.90 -3.18 2.12
C GLN A 126 -13.12 -2.73 2.93
N THR A 127 -13.76 -1.65 2.49
CA THR A 127 -14.90 -1.02 3.14
C THR A 127 -16.23 -1.37 2.49
N ALA A 128 -16.27 -2.32 1.55
CA ALA A 128 -17.47 -2.64 0.76
C ALA A 128 -18.69 -2.95 1.64
N PHE A 129 -18.46 -3.57 2.80
CA PHE A 129 -19.49 -3.97 3.76
C PHE A 129 -19.51 -3.13 5.04
N SER A 130 -18.71 -2.06 5.11
CA SER A 130 -18.65 -1.16 6.26
C SER A 130 -19.58 0.03 6.05
N GLU A 131 -20.65 0.15 6.84
CA GLU A 131 -21.61 1.26 6.71
C GLU A 131 -20.92 2.62 6.88
N GLY A 132 -20.99 3.48 5.85
CA GLY A 132 -20.29 4.79 5.82
C GLY A 132 -18.77 4.70 5.55
N GLY A 133 -18.27 3.48 5.32
CA GLY A 133 -16.88 3.19 5.04
C GLY A 133 -15.96 3.42 6.24
N LEU A 134 -14.66 3.60 5.95
CA LEU A 134 -13.68 3.98 6.95
C LEU A 134 -13.50 5.51 6.97
N PRO A 135 -13.13 6.09 8.14
CA PRO A 135 -12.88 7.52 8.25
C PRO A 135 -11.64 7.93 7.43
N ILE A 136 -11.58 9.22 7.11
CA ILE A 136 -10.35 9.86 6.66
C ILE A 136 -9.34 9.73 7.81
N GLY A 137 -8.20 9.12 7.53
CA GLY A 137 -7.11 8.77 8.45
C GLY A 137 -6.83 7.27 8.43
N ALA A 138 -7.81 6.44 8.06
CA ALA A 138 -7.69 4.99 8.14
C ALA A 138 -6.61 4.42 7.21
N GLY A 139 -6.36 5.06 6.06
CA GLY A 139 -5.26 4.66 5.17
C GLY A 139 -3.88 4.84 5.83
N LEU A 140 -3.71 5.89 6.64
CA LEU A 140 -2.48 6.14 7.39
C LEU A 140 -2.34 5.18 8.59
N GLU A 141 -3.45 4.86 9.25
CA GLU A 141 -3.48 3.91 10.37
C GLU A 141 -3.08 2.48 9.97
N ASP A 142 -3.24 2.09 8.69
CA ASP A 142 -2.78 0.80 8.16
C ASP A 142 -1.26 0.60 8.31
N LEU A 143 -0.48 1.68 8.44
CA LEU A 143 0.95 1.64 8.72
C LEU A 143 1.26 1.21 10.17
N GLY A 144 0.26 1.16 11.05
CA GLY A 144 0.41 0.78 12.45
C GLY A 144 1.24 1.76 13.27
N LYS A 145 1.87 1.26 14.33
CA LYS A 145 2.63 2.09 15.29
C LYS A 145 3.89 2.65 14.64
N GLY A 146 4.09 3.97 14.76
CA GLY A 146 5.22 4.68 14.18
C GLY A 146 4.99 5.12 12.73
N LEU A 147 3.80 4.89 12.17
CA LEU A 147 3.36 5.38 10.85
C LEU A 147 4.40 5.15 9.75
N ARG A 148 4.96 3.93 9.71
CA ARG A 148 5.99 3.50 8.77
C ARG A 148 5.56 2.22 8.09
N SER A 149 5.77 2.15 6.77
CA SER A 149 5.56 0.93 5.99
C SER A 149 6.29 -0.27 6.58
N GLN A 150 5.61 -1.40 6.58
CA GLN A 150 6.21 -2.68 6.96
C GLN A 150 7.00 -3.21 5.77
N VAL A 151 8.33 -3.35 5.93
CA VAL A 151 9.24 -3.82 4.87
C VAL A 151 10.07 -4.98 5.41
N GLY A 152 10.23 -6.02 4.58
CA GLY A 152 11.16 -7.12 4.84
C GLY A 152 12.36 -7.06 3.91
N THR A 153 13.57 -7.16 4.44
CA THR A 153 14.81 -7.23 3.64
C THR A 153 15.67 -8.38 4.14
N MET A 154 15.82 -9.40 3.30
CA MET A 154 16.68 -10.55 3.53
C MET A 154 17.74 -10.63 2.44
N TYR A 155 18.96 -11.01 2.79
CA TYR A 155 20.00 -11.34 1.83
C TYR A 155 20.49 -12.75 2.11
N GLY A 156 20.91 -13.49 1.08
CA GLY A 156 21.37 -14.86 1.27
C GLY A 156 22.33 -15.26 0.17
N THR A 157 23.34 -16.05 0.54
CA THR A 157 24.26 -16.64 -0.43
C THR A 157 24.47 -18.10 -0.11
N LEU A 158 24.76 -18.91 -1.13
CA LEU A 158 25.08 -20.32 -0.91
C LEU A 158 26.30 -20.51 -0.01
N ALA A 159 27.30 -19.62 -0.13
CA ALA A 159 28.56 -19.74 0.59
C ALA A 159 28.48 -19.29 2.05
N LYS A 160 27.55 -18.39 2.41
CA LYS A 160 27.49 -17.74 3.73
C LYS A 160 26.13 -17.78 4.41
N GLY A 161 25.13 -18.40 3.77
CA GLY A 161 23.78 -18.54 4.31
C GLY A 161 22.97 -17.23 4.28
N PRO A 162 21.82 -17.21 4.96
CA PRO A 162 20.91 -16.06 5.03
C PRO A 162 21.37 -14.98 6.01
N ARG A 163 20.84 -13.77 5.83
CA ARG A 163 21.04 -12.55 6.63
C ARG A 163 19.72 -11.79 6.71
N TYR A 164 19.25 -11.55 7.93
CA TYR A 164 18.05 -10.76 8.16
C TYR A 164 18.46 -9.32 8.38
N LEU A 165 18.02 -8.40 7.52
CA LEU A 165 18.45 -7.00 7.55
C LEU A 165 17.34 -6.09 8.09
N GLU A 166 16.10 -6.32 7.66
CA GLU A 166 14.91 -5.62 8.12
C GLU A 166 13.76 -6.63 8.23
N MET A 167 13.06 -6.62 9.36
CA MET A 167 11.82 -7.36 9.58
C MET A 167 10.66 -6.37 9.76
N ALA A 168 9.42 -6.87 9.80
CA ALA A 168 8.27 -6.03 10.07
C ALA A 168 8.40 -5.24 11.40
N GLU A 169 9.09 -5.81 12.40
CA GLU A 169 9.36 -5.13 13.67
C GLU A 169 10.40 -4.01 13.59
N GLY A 170 11.32 -4.05 12.60
CA GLY A 170 12.33 -3.02 12.36
C GLY A 170 13.70 -3.50 11.88
N TYR A 171 14.69 -2.64 12.05
CA TYR A 171 16.08 -2.86 11.65
C TYR A 171 16.71 -3.97 12.50
N VAL A 172 17.13 -5.06 11.86
CA VAL A 172 17.77 -6.17 12.57
C VAL A 172 19.21 -5.78 12.92
N THR A 173 19.53 -5.80 14.22
CA THR A 173 20.87 -5.48 14.73
C THR A 173 21.74 -6.72 14.85
N ASP A 174 21.16 -7.84 15.25
CA ASP A 174 21.88 -9.08 15.51
C ASP A 174 21.04 -10.28 15.07
N VAL A 175 21.70 -11.30 14.52
CA VAL A 175 21.13 -12.62 14.27
C VAL A 175 21.72 -13.60 15.29
N ALA A 176 20.86 -14.36 15.95
CA ALA A 176 21.23 -15.37 16.92
C ALA A 176 21.44 -16.73 16.25
N LEU A 177 22.64 -17.28 16.45
CA LEU A 177 23.04 -18.59 15.96
C LEU A 177 23.18 -19.58 17.11
N ASP A 178 22.77 -20.83 16.90
CA ASP A 178 23.10 -21.94 17.80
C ASP A 178 24.50 -22.53 17.50
N GLU A 179 24.86 -23.61 18.20
CA GLU A 179 26.15 -24.28 18.07
C GLU A 179 26.39 -24.86 16.65
N ASP A 180 25.33 -25.20 15.94
CA ASP A 180 25.36 -25.70 14.56
C ASP A 180 25.31 -24.57 13.52
N LYS A 181 25.31 -23.31 13.98
CA LYS A 181 25.23 -22.08 13.18
C LYS A 181 23.88 -21.90 12.47
N GLU A 182 22.81 -22.49 13.01
CA GLU A 182 21.46 -22.27 12.52
C GLU A 182 20.88 -21.00 13.14
N ILE A 183 20.10 -20.25 12.36
CA ILE A 183 19.43 -19.04 12.88
C ILE A 183 18.29 -19.46 13.80
N ILE A 184 18.38 -19.11 15.08
CA ILE A 184 17.37 -19.43 16.10
C ILE A 184 16.61 -18.20 16.62
N GLY A 185 17.02 -17.00 16.23
CA GLY A 185 16.38 -15.75 16.61
C GLY A 185 17.10 -14.52 16.07
N TYR A 186 16.62 -13.34 16.43
CA TYR A 186 17.25 -12.06 16.07
C TYR A 186 16.90 -10.95 17.06
N LYS A 187 17.73 -9.92 17.11
CA LYS A 187 17.49 -8.66 17.81
C LYS A 187 17.21 -7.56 16.78
N PHE A 188 16.37 -6.61 17.13
CA PHE A 188 15.98 -5.53 16.24
C PHE A 188 15.77 -4.22 17.00
N VAL A 189 15.75 -3.13 16.25
CA VAL A 189 15.35 -1.80 16.72
C VAL A 189 14.13 -1.35 15.92
N ASN A 190 13.05 -1.02 16.62
CA ASN A 190 11.88 -0.45 15.98
C ASN A 190 12.11 1.04 15.67
N LEU A 191 12.48 1.34 14.42
CA LEU A 191 12.88 2.70 14.01
C LEU A 191 11.74 3.72 14.19
N GLY A 192 10.48 3.34 13.93
CA GLY A 192 9.33 4.23 14.12
C GLY A 192 9.19 4.68 15.57
N LYS A 193 9.21 3.73 16.52
CA LYS A 193 9.18 4.02 17.97
C LYS A 193 10.40 4.81 18.43
N MET A 194 11.59 4.48 17.94
CA MET A 194 12.82 5.19 18.28
C MET A 194 12.72 6.67 17.88
N MET A 195 12.34 6.94 16.62
CA MET A 195 12.25 8.31 16.11
C MET A 195 11.11 9.11 16.77
N GLU A 196 9.99 8.46 17.10
CA GLU A 196 8.92 9.09 17.86
C GLU A 196 9.37 9.51 19.27
N SER A 197 10.13 8.65 19.97
CA SER A 197 10.70 8.98 21.28
C SER A 197 11.70 10.14 21.21
N ILE A 198 12.58 10.14 20.21
CA ILE A 198 13.54 11.23 19.99
C ILE A 198 12.80 12.55 19.72
N ALA A 199 11.76 12.53 18.88
CA ALA A 199 10.95 13.71 18.60
C ALA A 199 10.23 14.26 19.85
N LYS A 200 9.98 13.41 20.86
CA LYS A 200 9.44 13.79 22.17
C LYS A 200 10.51 14.29 23.17
N GLY A 201 11.78 14.38 22.74
CA GLY A 201 12.88 14.92 23.53
C GLY A 201 13.65 13.90 24.37
N VAL A 202 13.43 12.60 24.16
CA VAL A 202 14.25 11.54 24.79
C VAL A 202 15.63 11.53 24.15
N ASP A 203 16.68 11.30 24.95
CA ASP A 203 18.04 11.14 24.41
C ASP A 203 18.10 9.99 23.39
N ALA A 204 18.92 10.15 22.35
CA ALA A 204 18.98 9.19 21.26
C ALA A 204 19.39 7.78 21.71
N ASN A 205 20.29 7.66 22.70
CA ASN A 205 20.70 6.36 23.22
C ASN A 205 19.60 5.73 24.07
N GLU A 206 18.93 6.51 24.91
CA GLU A 206 17.80 6.02 25.71
C GLU A 206 16.64 5.56 24.80
N ALA A 207 16.33 6.33 23.75
CA ALA A 207 15.31 5.98 22.77
C ALA A 207 15.67 4.71 21.97
N LEU A 208 16.95 4.54 21.61
CA LEU A 208 17.46 3.34 20.96
C LEU A 208 17.23 2.12 21.85
N GLU A 209 17.67 2.18 23.11
CA GLU A 209 17.52 1.05 24.05
C GLU A 209 16.05 0.73 24.31
N ALA A 210 15.19 1.74 24.46
CA ALA A 210 13.74 1.54 24.63
C ALA A 210 13.05 0.94 23.39
N ALA A 211 13.61 1.14 22.20
CA ALA A 211 13.08 0.63 20.94
C ALA A 211 13.64 -0.75 20.56
N ARG A 212 14.59 -1.29 21.33
CA ARG A 212 15.12 -2.65 21.10
C ARG A 212 14.10 -3.72 21.41
N GLY A 213 14.17 -4.80 20.66
CA GLY A 213 13.44 -6.02 20.91
C GLY A 213 14.20 -7.24 20.43
N GLN A 214 13.65 -8.41 20.71
CA GLN A 214 14.19 -9.68 20.23
C GLN A 214 13.06 -10.66 19.93
N TYR A 215 13.32 -11.58 19.01
CA TYR A 215 12.41 -12.64 18.63
C TYR A 215 13.14 -13.98 18.52
N GLY A 216 12.49 -15.07 18.91
CA GLY A 216 13.07 -16.42 18.91
C GLY A 216 13.93 -16.72 20.15
N ARG A 217 14.79 -17.74 20.03
CA ARG A 217 15.62 -18.29 21.11
C ARG A 217 16.94 -17.53 21.29
N VAL A 218 16.87 -16.20 21.35
CA VAL A 218 18.07 -15.34 21.45
C VAL A 218 18.86 -15.60 22.73
N ALA A 219 18.19 -16.01 23.82
CA ALA A 219 18.85 -16.38 25.07
C ALA A 219 19.69 -17.67 24.98
N ASP A 220 19.37 -18.55 24.01
CA ASP A 220 20.06 -19.83 23.79
C ASP A 220 21.16 -19.71 22.72
N ALA A 221 21.48 -18.49 22.28
CA ALA A 221 22.43 -18.26 21.20
C ALA A 221 23.87 -18.60 21.62
N ALA A 222 24.54 -19.44 20.83
CA ALA A 222 25.98 -19.63 20.91
C ALA A 222 26.74 -18.40 20.39
N GLU A 223 26.19 -17.72 19.38
CA GLU A 223 26.76 -16.50 18.81
C GLU A 223 25.68 -15.49 18.41
N LEU A 224 25.97 -14.19 18.59
CA LEU A 224 25.22 -13.10 18.00
C LEU A 224 26.10 -12.43 16.93
N ILE A 225 25.60 -12.36 15.69
CA ILE A 225 26.31 -11.77 14.57
C ILE A 225 25.59 -10.54 14.03
N ASP A 226 26.35 -9.52 13.63
CA ASP A 226 25.83 -8.42 12.81
C ASP A 226 25.60 -8.93 11.39
N PRO A 227 24.36 -8.96 10.89
CA PRO A 227 24.04 -9.56 9.60
C PRO A 227 24.61 -8.79 8.38
N ARG A 228 25.19 -7.60 8.58
CA ARG A 228 25.77 -6.76 7.51
C ARG A 228 27.28 -6.90 7.41
N HIS A 229 27.95 -7.32 8.47
CA HIS A 229 29.41 -7.29 8.56
C HIS A 229 30.05 -8.63 8.95
N LYS A 230 29.28 -9.56 9.53
CA LYS A 230 29.72 -10.91 9.87
C LYS A 230 28.84 -11.97 9.18
#